data_AF-A0A7S0INJ9-F1
#
_entry.id   AF-A0A7S0INJ9-F1
#
_cell.length_a   1.000
_cell.length_b   1.000
_cell.length_c   1.000
_cell.angle_alpha   90.00
_cell.angle_beta   90.00
_cell.angle_gamma   90.00
#
_symmetry.space_group_name_H-M   'P 1'
#
loop_
_entity.id
_entity.type
_entity.pdbx_description
1 polymer ?
#
loop_
_entity_poly.entity_id
_entity_poly.type
_entity_poly.pdbx_seq_one_letter_code
_entity_poly.pdbx_strand_id
1 'polypeptide(L)'
;MLVAVLVGVAVGVSASFSPLPKLFAAASRAAVLPPQQHACAPLACLPLPRSPPPHSLPPRLPPPKMTSFGAEPPPTLDGAAKFVAIRVPGVLIAGSLAHAANRLAPSTGFSPFLWASLLGIGAGNALRVASPGSRQALQQGVRFAKTRLLRAGIILYGAKLTVQKLALTGVAGILADLYTVSSTLVLGWLLGVHVLKLKPQLTALISSGAAICGCSAVAATQTVVEGEAHEVAAAIGTVVVCGTIAMFLYPLLWRYVPALAANAKLMGIFTGSTMHEVAGVVAVGNACSVDVAA
;
A
#
# COMPACT_ATOMS: atom_id res chain seq x y z
N MET A 1 -8.81 -5.97 -1.11
CA MET A 1 -8.88 -6.84 0.08
C MET A 1 -9.96 -7.92 -0.01
N LEU A 2 -11.26 -7.63 -0.12
CA LEU A 2 -12.27 -8.70 -0.31
C LEU A 2 -12.01 -9.55 -1.56
N VAL A 3 -11.54 -8.91 -2.64
CA VAL A 3 -11.08 -9.59 -3.86
C VAL A 3 -9.83 -10.45 -3.60
N ALA A 4 -8.87 -9.96 -2.81
CA ALA A 4 -7.68 -10.72 -2.41
C ALA A 4 -8.06 -11.91 -1.51
N VAL A 5 -9.04 -11.75 -0.62
CA VAL A 5 -9.65 -12.81 0.19
C VAL A 5 -10.29 -13.86 -0.73
N LEU A 6 -11.14 -13.45 -1.67
CA LEU A 6 -11.81 -14.36 -2.59
C LEU A 6 -10.84 -15.11 -3.50
N VAL A 7 -9.83 -14.42 -4.04
CA VAL A 7 -8.79 -15.03 -4.86
C VAL A 7 -7.89 -15.93 -4.02
N GLY A 8 -7.48 -15.50 -2.82
CA GLY A 8 -6.68 -16.31 -1.92
C GLY A 8 -7.44 -17.55 -1.40
N VAL A 9 -8.77 -17.48 -1.23
CA VAL A 9 -9.60 -18.66 -0.92
C VAL A 9 -9.60 -19.60 -2.12
N ALA A 10 -9.77 -19.10 -3.34
CA ALA A 10 -9.69 -19.92 -4.55
C ALA A 10 -8.31 -20.59 -4.73
N VAL A 11 -7.22 -19.91 -4.37
CA VAL A 11 -5.84 -20.45 -4.42
C VAL A 11 -5.57 -21.42 -3.28
N GLY A 12 -5.97 -21.10 -2.05
CA GLY A 12 -5.80 -21.96 -0.88
C GLY A 12 -6.58 -23.28 -1.02
N VAL A 13 -7.79 -23.22 -1.56
CA VAL A 13 -8.58 -24.41 -1.90
C VAL A 13 -7.92 -25.21 -3.05
N SER A 14 -7.36 -24.52 -4.05
CA SER A 14 -6.64 -25.19 -5.15
C SER A 14 -5.31 -25.81 -4.72
N ALA A 15 -4.62 -25.25 -3.72
CA ALA A 15 -3.33 -25.76 -3.22
C ALA A 15 -3.48 -27.04 -2.37
N SER A 16 -4.66 -27.32 -1.80
CA SER A 16 -4.99 -28.61 -1.17
C SER A 16 -5.15 -29.76 -2.17
N PHE A 17 -5.24 -29.48 -3.48
CA PHE A 17 -5.28 -30.47 -4.55
C PHE A 17 -4.06 -30.29 -5.48
N SER A 18 -3.03 -31.11 -5.30
CA SER A 18 -1.77 -31.21 -6.09
C SER A 18 -1.89 -31.05 -7.62
N PRO A 19 -0.75 -31.05 -8.36
CA PRO A 19 0.42 -30.20 -8.32
C PRO A 19 0.33 -29.11 -9.42
N LEU A 20 1.10 -28.04 -9.26
CA LEU A 20 0.99 -26.79 -10.02
C LEU A 20 1.71 -26.69 -11.40
N PRO A 21 2.17 -27.74 -12.12
CA PRO A 21 2.76 -27.51 -13.46
C PRO A 21 1.73 -27.47 -14.60
N LYS A 22 0.49 -27.99 -14.42
CA LYS A 22 -0.50 -28.04 -15.53
C LYS A 22 -1.31 -26.75 -15.68
N LEU A 23 -1.50 -25.98 -14.61
CA LEU A 23 -2.20 -24.69 -14.66
C LEU A 23 -1.37 -23.61 -15.37
N PHE A 24 -0.03 -23.71 -15.31
CA PHE A 24 0.89 -22.89 -16.09
C PHE A 24 0.75 -23.11 -17.61
N ALA A 25 0.46 -24.34 -18.05
CA ALA A 25 0.27 -24.64 -19.47
C ALA A 25 -1.07 -24.10 -20.02
N ALA A 26 -2.08 -23.91 -19.18
CA ALA A 26 -3.35 -23.32 -19.56
C ALA A 26 -3.34 -21.78 -19.47
N ALA A 27 -2.74 -21.21 -18.42
CA ALA A 27 -2.64 -19.76 -18.23
C ALA A 27 -1.66 -19.10 -19.20
N SER A 28 -0.54 -19.76 -19.55
CA SER A 28 0.39 -19.25 -20.59
C SER A 28 -0.23 -19.25 -21.99
N ARG A 29 -1.17 -20.16 -22.28
CA ARG A 29 -1.92 -20.16 -23.55
C ARG A 29 -3.03 -19.10 -23.60
N ALA A 30 -3.55 -18.67 -22.45
CA ALA A 30 -4.53 -17.59 -22.37
C ALA A 30 -3.89 -16.18 -22.37
N ALA A 31 -2.60 -16.06 -22.00
CA ALA A 31 -1.86 -14.80 -21.98
C ALA A 31 -1.14 -14.46 -23.30
N VAL A 32 -1.09 -15.38 -24.28
CA VAL A 32 -0.65 -15.07 -25.64
C VAL A 32 -1.85 -14.61 -26.44
N LEU A 33 -2.16 -13.33 -26.34
CA LEU A 33 -2.99 -12.65 -27.33
C LEU A 33 -2.29 -12.81 -28.70
N PRO A 34 -2.98 -13.26 -29.76
CA PRO A 34 -2.38 -13.33 -31.09
C PRO A 34 -1.99 -11.92 -31.58
N PRO A 35 -0.97 -11.79 -32.44
CA PRO A 35 -0.63 -10.51 -33.04
C PRO A 35 -1.74 -10.15 -34.04
N GLN A 36 -2.69 -9.33 -33.62
CA GLN A 36 -3.63 -8.71 -34.54
C GLN A 36 -2.91 -7.60 -35.31
N GLN A 37 -2.23 -8.03 -36.37
CA GLN A 37 -2.01 -7.23 -37.56
C GLN A 37 -3.37 -7.03 -38.26
N HIS A 38 -3.57 -5.85 -38.86
CA HIS A 38 -4.78 -5.37 -39.56
C HIS A 38 -5.86 -4.77 -38.63
N ALA A 39 -6.36 -3.55 -38.79
CA ALA A 39 -6.25 -2.58 -39.88
C ALA A 39 -6.45 -1.15 -39.33
N CYS A 40 -5.65 -0.20 -39.83
CA CYS A 40 -6.00 1.21 -39.83
C CYS A 40 -7.35 1.39 -40.54
N ALA A 41 -8.33 1.96 -39.85
CA ALA A 41 -9.48 2.61 -40.45
C ALA A 41 -9.72 3.97 -39.74
N PRO A 42 -10.21 5.00 -40.45
CA PRO A 42 -9.79 6.38 -40.25
C PRO A 42 -10.62 7.08 -39.17
N LEU A 43 -10.05 7.22 -37.97
CA LEU A 43 -10.58 8.09 -36.90
C LEU A 43 -10.03 9.53 -37.00
N ALA A 44 -9.69 9.97 -38.21
CA ALA A 44 -9.12 11.29 -38.51
C ALA A 44 -10.17 12.40 -38.71
N CYS A 45 -11.47 12.14 -38.52
CA CYS A 45 -12.54 13.10 -38.79
C CYS A 45 -13.56 13.25 -37.64
N LEU A 46 -13.13 13.16 -36.38
CA LEU A 46 -13.93 13.75 -35.30
C LEU A 46 -13.64 15.26 -35.28
N PRO A 47 -14.64 16.16 -35.38
CA PRO A 47 -14.39 17.59 -35.28
C PRO A 47 -13.89 17.91 -33.87
N LEU A 48 -12.58 18.12 -33.75
CA LEU A 48 -11.97 18.66 -32.54
C LEU A 48 -12.59 20.05 -32.28
N PRO A 49 -12.95 20.37 -31.02
CA PRO A 49 -13.35 21.74 -30.68
C PRO A 49 -12.21 22.69 -31.05
N ARG A 50 -12.53 23.73 -31.83
CA ARG A 50 -11.57 24.76 -32.27
C ARG A 50 -10.84 25.31 -31.05
N SER A 51 -9.50 25.27 -31.10
CA SER A 51 -8.65 25.94 -30.12
C SER A 51 -8.98 27.43 -30.06
N PRO A 52 -9.14 28.04 -28.87
CA PRO A 52 -9.33 29.48 -28.75
C PRO A 52 -8.11 30.25 -29.30
N PRO A 53 -8.30 31.50 -29.79
CA PRO A 53 -7.24 32.31 -30.37
C PRO A 53 -6.09 32.57 -29.37
N PRO A 54 -4.86 32.78 -29.86
CA PRO A 54 -3.61 32.79 -29.07
C PRO A 54 -3.47 33.94 -28.05
N HIS A 55 -4.51 34.73 -27.82
CA HIS A 55 -4.49 35.91 -26.94
C HIS A 55 -5.02 35.66 -25.51
N SER A 56 -5.36 34.43 -25.14
CA SER A 56 -5.87 34.11 -23.80
C SER A 56 -5.07 33.06 -23.02
N LEU A 57 -3.84 32.71 -23.45
CA LEU A 57 -3.00 31.87 -22.61
C LEU A 57 -2.63 32.64 -21.32
N PRO A 58 -2.94 32.11 -20.12
CA PRO A 58 -2.38 32.64 -18.91
C PRO A 58 -0.85 32.59 -19.01
N PRO A 59 -0.12 33.53 -18.39
CA PRO A 59 1.34 33.53 -18.41
C PRO A 59 1.84 32.14 -18.03
N ARG A 60 2.70 31.55 -18.88
CA ARG A 60 3.36 30.26 -18.59
C ARG A 60 3.88 30.37 -17.16
N LEU A 61 3.34 29.54 -16.27
CA LEU A 61 3.93 29.40 -14.94
C LEU A 61 5.41 29.09 -15.19
N PRO A 62 6.35 29.79 -14.52
CA PRO A 62 7.74 29.41 -14.61
C PRO A 62 7.82 27.91 -14.32
N PRO A 63 8.59 27.13 -15.10
CA PRO A 63 8.77 25.71 -14.81
C PRO A 63 9.10 25.61 -13.31
N PRO A 64 8.44 24.70 -12.56
CA PRO A 64 8.77 24.53 -11.16
C PRO A 64 10.28 24.39 -11.12
N LYS A 65 10.96 25.30 -10.43
CA LYS A 65 12.41 25.22 -10.28
C LYS A 65 12.64 23.79 -9.81
N MET A 66 13.19 22.96 -10.69
CA MET A 66 13.92 21.78 -10.26
C MET A 66 15.00 22.40 -9.41
N THR A 67 14.72 22.56 -8.12
CA THR A 67 15.76 22.51 -7.12
C THR A 67 16.39 21.19 -7.48
N SER A 68 17.51 21.27 -8.19
CA SER A 68 18.49 20.21 -8.32
C SER A 68 18.41 19.42 -7.04
N PHE A 69 18.35 18.09 -7.12
CA PHE A 69 18.80 17.25 -6.02
C PHE A 69 20.09 17.89 -5.52
N GLY A 70 19.96 18.71 -4.48
CA GLY A 70 21.03 19.59 -4.09
C GLY A 70 22.09 18.62 -3.66
N ALA A 71 23.23 18.65 -4.34
CA ALA A 71 24.47 18.39 -3.65
C ALA A 71 24.47 19.36 -2.46
N GLU A 72 23.89 18.93 -1.35
CA GLU A 72 23.95 19.66 -0.10
C GLU A 72 25.45 19.71 0.22
N PRO A 73 26.06 20.91 0.39
CA PRO A 73 27.46 21.02 0.70
C PRO A 73 27.78 20.14 1.93
N PRO A 74 28.97 19.54 2.02
CA PRO A 74 29.30 18.61 3.08
C PRO A 74 28.96 19.24 4.43
N PRO A 75 28.31 18.48 5.34
CA PRO A 75 27.79 19.05 6.57
C PRO A 75 28.94 19.61 7.41
N THR A 76 29.10 20.93 7.40
CA THR A 76 29.79 21.63 8.50
C THR A 76 29.12 21.22 9.81
N LEU A 77 29.86 21.05 10.92
CA LEU A 77 29.32 20.60 12.21
C LEU A 77 28.11 21.44 12.67
N ASP A 78 28.13 22.75 12.42
CA ASP A 78 27.00 23.66 12.70
C ASP A 78 25.80 23.46 11.75
N GLY A 79 26.07 23.11 10.49
CA GLY A 79 25.06 22.76 9.49
C GLY A 79 24.37 21.43 9.81
N ALA A 80 25.12 20.44 10.29
CA ALA A 80 24.58 19.15 10.75
C ALA A 80 23.66 19.36 11.97
N ALA A 81 24.11 20.14 12.95
CA ALA A 81 23.32 20.44 14.14
C ALA A 81 22.01 21.17 13.81
N LYS A 82 22.05 22.18 12.94
CA LYS A 82 20.83 22.87 12.46
C LYS A 82 19.93 21.95 11.63
N PHE A 83 20.50 21.12 10.76
CA PHE A 83 19.75 20.16 9.94
C PHE A 83 18.97 19.16 10.81
N VAL A 84 19.61 18.67 11.88
CA VAL A 84 19.02 17.77 12.88
C VAL A 84 17.97 18.51 13.70
N ALA A 85 18.31 19.66 14.29
CA ALA A 85 17.41 20.43 15.16
C ALA A 85 16.08 20.81 14.50
N ILE A 86 16.11 21.11 13.20
CA ILE A 86 14.91 21.46 12.43
C ILE A 86 13.96 20.25 12.22
N ARG A 87 14.50 19.03 12.14
CA ARG A 87 13.73 17.81 11.83
C ARG A 87 13.32 17.02 13.06
N VAL A 88 14.06 17.16 14.16
CA VAL A 88 13.81 16.48 15.44
C VAL A 88 12.37 16.62 15.92
N PRO A 89 11.73 17.82 15.95
CA PRO A 89 10.37 17.96 16.48
C PRO A 89 9.35 17.07 15.75
N GLY A 90 9.37 17.06 14.42
CA GLY A 90 8.43 16.26 13.63
C GLY A 90 8.68 14.75 13.74
N VAL A 91 9.95 14.34 13.85
CA VAL A 91 10.31 12.94 14.07
C VAL A 91 9.91 12.49 15.47
N LEU A 92 10.11 13.33 16.50
CA LEU A 92 9.70 13.04 17.88
C LEU A 92 8.19 12.88 18.01
N ILE A 93 7.40 13.75 17.36
CA ILE A 93 5.94 13.60 17.37
C ILE A 93 5.50 12.35 16.62
N ALA A 94 6.07 12.05 15.45
CA ALA A 94 5.76 10.81 14.74
C ALA A 94 6.13 9.57 15.59
N GLY A 95 7.28 9.60 16.26
CA GLY A 95 7.74 8.54 17.14
C GLY A 95 6.88 8.38 18.39
N SER A 96 6.44 9.47 19.02
CA SER A 96 5.59 9.41 20.21
C SER A 96 4.18 8.89 19.89
N LEU A 97 3.60 9.29 18.74
CA LEU A 97 2.33 8.76 18.26
C LEU A 97 2.44 7.27 17.92
N ALA A 98 3.54 6.85 17.29
CA ALA A 98 3.79 5.42 17.01
C ALA A 98 3.99 4.61 18.30
N HIS A 99 4.68 5.17 19.30
CA HIS A 99 4.84 4.54 20.61
C HIS A 99 3.50 4.39 21.32
N ALA A 100 2.69 5.45 21.35
CA ALA A 100 1.34 5.41 21.91
C ALA A 100 0.48 4.36 21.21
N ALA A 101 0.46 4.33 19.88
CA ALA A 101 -0.30 3.34 19.10
C ALA A 101 0.10 1.90 19.45
N ASN A 102 1.40 1.62 19.61
CA ASN A 102 1.89 0.30 20.03
C ASN A 102 1.52 -0.06 21.47
N ARG A 103 1.31 0.93 22.35
CA ARG A 103 0.87 0.70 23.74
C ARG A 103 -0.64 0.48 23.84
N LEU A 104 -1.42 1.12 22.98
CA LEU A 104 -2.88 0.96 22.93
C LEU A 104 -3.33 -0.32 22.19
N ALA A 105 -2.55 -0.80 21.23
CA ALA A 105 -2.94 -1.97 20.44
C ALA A 105 -3.22 -3.23 21.28
N PRO A 106 -2.36 -3.63 22.23
CA PRO A 106 -2.60 -4.83 23.03
C PRO A 106 -3.84 -4.74 23.93
N SER A 107 -4.14 -3.55 24.48
CA SER A 107 -5.26 -3.36 25.41
C SER A 107 -6.62 -3.29 24.72
N THR A 108 -6.64 -3.03 23.41
CA THR A 108 -7.87 -2.79 22.64
C THR A 108 -8.16 -3.90 21.62
N GLY A 109 -7.20 -4.78 21.35
CA GLY A 109 -7.33 -5.88 20.39
C GLY A 109 -7.26 -5.43 18.92
N PHE A 110 -7.00 -4.15 18.63
CA PHE A 110 -6.85 -3.62 17.27
C PHE A 110 -5.37 -3.51 16.87
N SER A 111 -5.11 -3.50 15.56
CA SER A 111 -3.75 -3.31 15.03
C SER A 111 -3.14 -1.96 15.46
N PRO A 112 -1.84 -1.91 15.80
CA PRO A 112 -1.10 -0.66 16.00
C PRO A 112 -1.23 0.33 14.83
N PHE A 113 -1.39 -0.17 13.61
CA PHE A 113 -1.50 0.67 12.43
C PHE A 113 -2.80 1.49 12.41
N LEU A 114 -3.91 0.92 12.87
CA LEU A 114 -5.20 1.61 13.00
C LEU A 114 -5.07 2.76 14.00
N TRP A 115 -4.53 2.48 15.20
CA TRP A 115 -4.30 3.50 16.22
C TRP A 115 -3.35 4.60 15.74
N ALA A 116 -2.26 4.24 15.06
CA ALA A 116 -1.34 5.20 14.49
C ALA A 116 -2.03 6.12 13.46
N SER A 117 -2.92 5.57 12.64
CA SER A 117 -3.69 6.35 11.66
C SER A 117 -4.69 7.29 12.34
N LEU A 118 -5.44 6.82 13.34
CA LEU A 118 -6.41 7.64 14.09
C LEU A 118 -5.73 8.77 14.87
N LEU A 119 -4.67 8.42 15.62
CA LEU A 119 -3.87 9.40 16.36
C LEU A 119 -3.19 10.39 15.41
N GLY A 120 -2.71 9.93 14.26
CA GLY A 120 -2.12 10.77 13.22
C GLY A 120 -3.12 11.76 12.61
N ILE A 121 -4.36 11.34 12.34
CA ILE A 121 -5.45 12.22 11.89
C ILE A 121 -5.79 13.24 12.98
N GLY A 122 -5.95 12.80 14.23
CA GLY A 122 -6.23 13.68 15.37
C GLY A 122 -5.15 14.74 15.58
N ALA A 123 -3.88 14.32 15.64
CA ALA A 123 -2.74 15.22 15.75
C ALA A 123 -2.64 16.14 14.52
N GLY A 124 -2.83 15.59 13.31
CA GLY A 124 -2.82 16.35 12.06
C GLY A 124 -3.87 17.47 12.03
N ASN A 125 -5.08 17.20 12.55
CA ASN A 125 -6.14 18.19 12.66
C ASN A 125 -5.84 19.24 13.75
N ALA A 126 -5.33 18.83 14.91
CA ALA A 126 -4.91 19.76 15.96
C ALA A 126 -3.80 20.73 15.49
N LEU A 127 -2.88 20.25 14.65
CA LEU A 127 -1.81 21.06 14.05
C LEU A 127 -2.30 22.10 13.03
N ARG A 128 -3.52 21.95 12.51
CA ARG A 128 -4.17 22.99 11.68
C ARG A 128 -4.63 24.20 12.49
N VAL A 129 -4.77 24.05 13.81
CA VAL A 129 -5.11 25.14 14.74
C VAL A 129 -3.85 25.76 15.36
N ALA A 130 -2.72 25.04 15.34
CA ALA A 130 -1.44 25.53 15.84
C ALA A 130 -0.83 26.66 14.99
N SER A 131 0.06 27.44 15.62
CA SER A 131 0.77 28.58 15.01
C SER A 131 1.58 28.16 13.76
N PRO A 132 1.73 29.05 12.76
CA PRO A 132 2.34 28.72 11.47
C PRO A 132 3.82 28.28 11.59
N GLY A 133 4.57 28.86 12.54
CA GLY A 133 5.97 28.48 12.79
C GLY A 133 6.13 27.04 13.29
N SER A 134 5.30 26.62 14.25
CA SER A 134 5.31 25.25 14.78
C SER A 134 4.90 24.22 13.70
N ARG A 135 3.90 24.58 12.88
CA ARG A 135 3.43 23.74 11.78
C ARG A 135 4.54 23.44 10.77
N GLN A 136 5.33 24.45 10.39
CA GLN A 136 6.38 24.28 9.39
C GLN A 136 7.51 23.37 9.88
N ALA A 137 7.98 23.56 11.12
CA ALA A 137 9.00 22.71 11.73
C ALA A 137 8.54 21.24 11.80
N LEU A 138 7.28 21.02 12.18
CA LEU A 138 6.74 19.67 12.31
C LEU A 138 6.57 18.97 10.96
N GLN A 139 6.09 19.70 9.94
CA GLN A 139 5.95 19.17 8.59
C GLN A 139 7.29 18.72 8.00
N GLN A 140 8.38 19.44 8.28
CA GLN A 140 9.72 19.07 7.78
C GLN A 140 10.21 17.76 8.40
N GLY A 141 10.02 17.56 9.71
CA GLY A 141 10.35 16.29 10.37
C GLY A 141 9.47 15.13 9.91
N VAL A 142 8.16 15.33 9.75
CA VAL A 142 7.24 14.28 9.25
C VAL A 142 7.58 13.88 7.81
N ARG A 143 7.92 14.84 6.94
CA ARG A 143 8.37 14.55 5.56
C ARG A 143 9.67 13.74 5.56
N PHE A 144 10.60 14.05 6.44
CA PHE A 144 11.83 13.27 6.61
C PHE A 144 11.52 11.84 7.06
N ALA A 145 10.63 11.67 8.04
CA ALA A 145 10.20 10.35 8.52
C ALA A 145 9.55 9.52 7.39
N LYS A 146 8.61 10.11 6.63
CA LYS A 146 7.91 9.44 5.52
C LYS A 146 8.87 8.98 4.40
N THR A 147 9.98 9.67 4.18
CA THR A 147 10.86 9.41 3.03
C THR A 147 12.11 8.65 3.41
N ARG A 148 12.91 9.18 4.34
CA ARG A 148 14.21 8.60 4.71
C ARG A 148 14.04 7.49 5.74
N LEU A 149 13.28 7.75 6.80
CA LEU A 149 13.13 6.79 7.91
C LEU A 149 12.31 5.57 7.47
N LEU A 150 11.24 5.78 6.70
CA LEU A 150 10.44 4.69 6.15
C LEU A 150 11.25 3.80 5.20
N ARG A 151 12.08 4.39 4.30
CA ARG A 151 12.97 3.61 3.42
C ARG A 151 14.03 2.85 4.21
N ALA A 152 14.65 3.47 5.22
CA ALA A 152 15.58 2.80 6.11
C ALA A 152 14.90 1.62 6.83
N GLY A 153 13.68 1.82 7.32
CA GLY A 153 12.86 0.75 7.92
C GLY A 153 12.62 -0.42 6.97
N ILE A 154 12.27 -0.16 5.70
CA ILE A 154 12.11 -1.21 4.68
C ILE A 154 13.42 -1.97 4.44
N ILE A 155 14.55 -1.26 4.35
CA ILE A 155 15.88 -1.88 4.16
C ILE A 155 16.23 -2.75 5.36
N LEU A 156 16.08 -2.26 6.59
CA LEU A 156 16.33 -3.03 7.81
C LEU A 156 15.36 -4.20 7.96
N TYR A 157 14.09 -4.03 7.58
CA TYR A 157 13.10 -5.11 7.58
C TYR A 157 13.49 -6.21 6.59
N GLY A 158 13.97 -5.83 5.40
CA GLY A 158 14.56 -6.75 4.44
C GLY A 158 15.79 -7.48 4.99
N ALA A 159 16.68 -6.78 5.69
CA ALA A 159 17.84 -7.38 6.34
C ALA A 159 17.46 -8.34 7.49
N LYS A 160 16.32 -8.10 8.17
CA LYS A 160 15.77 -8.99 9.21
C LYS A 160 15.24 -10.30 8.62
N LEU A 161 14.76 -10.27 7.38
CA LEU A 161 14.30 -11.45 6.66
C LEU A 161 15.52 -12.25 6.18
N THR A 162 15.94 -13.25 6.96
CA THR A 162 17.05 -14.12 6.54
C THR A 162 16.69 -14.89 5.26
N VAL A 163 17.66 -14.98 4.34
CA VAL A 163 17.54 -15.75 3.09
C VAL A 163 17.12 -17.20 3.36
N GLN A 164 17.51 -17.75 4.53
CA GLN A 164 17.10 -19.10 4.95
C GLN A 164 15.59 -19.21 5.20
N LYS A 165 14.93 -18.18 5.75
CA LYS A 165 13.47 -18.20 5.96
C LYS A 165 12.73 -18.08 4.64
N LEU A 166 13.26 -17.27 3.72
CA LEU A 166 12.70 -17.17 2.38
C LEU A 166 12.87 -18.48 1.58
N ALA A 167 14.00 -19.18 1.76
CA ALA A 167 14.24 -20.50 1.18
C ALA A 167 13.29 -21.58 1.72
N LEU A 168 12.94 -21.52 3.01
CA LEU A 168 11.97 -22.45 3.63
C LEU A 168 10.54 -22.22 3.13
N THR A 169 10.14 -20.95 2.92
CA THR A 169 8.86 -20.62 2.26
C THR A 169 8.84 -21.10 0.81
N GLY A 170 10.01 -21.10 0.16
CA GLY A 170 10.23 -21.66 -1.17
C GLY A 170 9.55 -20.86 -2.29
N VAL A 171 9.69 -21.39 -3.51
CA VAL A 171 9.09 -20.79 -4.73
C VAL A 171 7.57 -20.69 -4.65
N ALA A 172 6.92 -21.58 -3.89
CA ALA A 172 5.48 -21.61 -3.75
C ALA A 172 4.90 -20.33 -3.10
N GLY A 173 5.54 -19.81 -2.04
CA GLY A 173 5.08 -18.56 -1.41
C GLY A 173 5.27 -17.35 -2.32
N ILE A 174 6.41 -17.26 -3.01
CA ILE A 174 6.67 -16.18 -3.97
C ILE A 174 5.65 -16.19 -5.12
N LEU A 175 5.30 -17.36 -5.64
CA LEU A 175 4.29 -17.50 -6.68
C LEU A 175 2.89 -17.16 -6.16
N ALA A 176 2.55 -17.56 -4.93
CA ALA A 176 1.27 -17.23 -4.31
C ALA A 176 1.12 -15.72 -4.11
N ASP A 177 2.18 -15.04 -3.64
CA ASP A 177 2.20 -13.59 -3.50
C ASP A 177 2.09 -12.91 -4.86
N LEU A 178 2.93 -13.29 -5.84
CA LEU A 178 2.88 -12.71 -7.18
C LEU A 178 1.49 -12.85 -7.82
N TYR A 179 0.87 -14.02 -7.68
CA TYR A 179 -0.48 -14.25 -8.15
C TYR A 179 -1.51 -13.41 -7.40
N THR A 180 -1.44 -13.34 -6.07
CA THR A 180 -2.39 -12.57 -5.25
C THR A 180 -2.27 -11.07 -5.51
N VAL A 181 -1.06 -10.53 -5.62
CA VAL A 181 -0.81 -9.11 -5.96
C VAL A 181 -1.34 -8.79 -7.36
N SER A 182 -0.96 -9.57 -8.37
CA SER A 182 -1.37 -9.33 -9.77
C SER A 182 -2.87 -9.42 -9.96
N SER A 183 -3.51 -10.48 -9.43
CA SER A 183 -4.96 -10.63 -9.46
C SER A 183 -5.67 -9.49 -8.71
N THR A 184 -5.19 -9.09 -7.53
CA THR A 184 -5.80 -8.00 -6.76
C THR A 184 -5.69 -6.67 -7.49
N LEU A 185 -4.56 -6.40 -8.16
CA LEU A 185 -4.37 -5.21 -8.99
C LEU A 185 -5.33 -5.20 -10.18
N VAL A 186 -5.38 -6.28 -10.95
CA VAL A 186 -6.22 -6.38 -12.16
C VAL A 186 -7.70 -6.31 -11.80
N LEU A 187 -8.14 -7.12 -10.84
CA LEU A 187 -9.53 -7.13 -10.42
C LEU A 187 -9.92 -5.83 -9.71
N GLY A 188 -9.05 -5.27 -8.88
CA GLY A 188 -9.26 -3.96 -8.25
C GLY A 188 -9.46 -2.86 -9.29
N TRP A 189 -8.66 -2.87 -10.36
CA TRP A 189 -8.81 -1.96 -11.48
C TRP A 189 -10.13 -2.17 -12.21
N LEU A 190 -10.43 -3.41 -12.60
CA LEU A 190 -11.66 -3.74 -13.33
C LEU A 190 -12.92 -3.37 -12.53
N LEU A 191 -12.98 -3.74 -11.25
CA LEU A 191 -14.08 -3.41 -10.33
C LEU A 191 -14.19 -1.89 -10.14
N GLY A 192 -13.07 -1.20 -9.90
CA GLY A 192 -13.06 0.25 -9.71
C GLY A 192 -13.56 1.02 -10.92
N VAL A 193 -13.13 0.63 -12.11
CA VAL A 193 -13.52 1.30 -13.37
C VAL A 193 -14.93 0.90 -13.83
N HIS A 194 -15.26 -0.38 -13.85
CA HIS A 194 -16.49 -0.86 -14.50
C HIS A 194 -17.68 -0.96 -13.56
N VAL A 195 -17.46 -1.33 -12.29
CA VAL A 195 -18.56 -1.54 -11.33
C VAL A 195 -18.78 -0.28 -10.50
N LEU A 196 -17.71 0.27 -9.93
CA LEU A 196 -17.79 1.45 -9.06
C LEU A 196 -17.71 2.78 -9.83
N LYS A 197 -17.33 2.75 -11.11
CA LYS A 197 -17.21 3.93 -12.00
C LYS A 197 -16.37 5.05 -11.38
N LEU A 198 -15.31 4.69 -10.67
CA LEU A 198 -14.39 5.63 -10.03
C LEU A 198 -13.42 6.23 -11.05
N LYS A 199 -12.88 7.41 -10.72
CA LYS A 199 -11.81 8.03 -11.52
C LYS A 199 -10.60 7.09 -11.64
N PRO A 200 -9.92 7.04 -12.81
CA PRO A 200 -8.76 6.17 -13.01
C PRO A 200 -7.66 6.36 -11.97
N GLN A 201 -7.39 7.59 -11.55
CA GLN A 201 -6.39 7.93 -10.54
C GLN A 201 -6.74 7.30 -9.19
N LEU A 202 -7.97 7.53 -8.69
CA LEU A 202 -8.45 6.97 -7.44
C LEU A 202 -8.47 5.42 -7.48
N THR A 203 -8.87 4.85 -8.61
CA THR A 203 -8.87 3.40 -8.81
C THR A 203 -7.46 2.81 -8.74
N ALA A 204 -6.46 3.44 -9.39
CA ALA A 204 -5.06 3.02 -9.30
C ALA A 204 -4.53 3.11 -7.85
N LEU A 205 -4.86 4.20 -7.15
CA LEU A 205 -4.46 4.41 -5.75
C LEU A 205 -5.03 3.32 -4.84
N ILE A 206 -6.35 3.07 -4.90
CA ILE A 206 -7.02 2.05 -4.08
C ILE A 206 -6.50 0.65 -4.42
N SER A 207 -6.38 0.33 -5.71
CA SER A 207 -5.96 -1.01 -6.17
C SER A 207 -4.53 -1.31 -5.75
N SER A 208 -3.61 -0.36 -5.93
CA SER A 208 -2.21 -0.51 -5.51
C SER A 208 -2.07 -0.59 -3.98
N GLY A 209 -2.83 0.22 -3.24
CA GLY A 209 -2.87 0.16 -1.79
C GLY A 209 -3.37 -1.19 -1.27
N ALA A 210 -4.45 -1.71 -1.85
CA ALA A 210 -5.06 -2.97 -1.44
C ALA A 210 -4.22 -4.22 -1.77
N ALA A 211 -3.26 -4.10 -2.69
CA ALA A 211 -2.54 -5.24 -3.26
C ALA A 211 -1.08 -5.39 -2.80
N ILE A 212 -0.43 -4.42 -2.15
CA ILE A 212 1.03 -4.48 -1.92
C ILE A 212 1.43 -4.23 -0.46
N CYS A 213 1.35 -2.98 0.01
CA CYS A 213 1.80 -2.61 1.35
C CYS A 213 0.95 -1.48 1.94
N GLY A 214 -0.30 -1.35 1.47
CA GLY A 214 -1.22 -0.35 1.96
C GLY A 214 -0.78 1.07 1.63
N CYS A 215 -0.57 1.88 2.67
CA CYS A 215 -0.33 3.32 2.52
C CYS A 215 0.98 3.68 1.81
N SER A 216 2.04 2.86 1.95
CA SER A 216 3.29 3.10 1.23
C SER A 216 3.13 2.89 -0.27
N ALA A 217 2.31 1.93 -0.68
CA ALA A 217 1.98 1.73 -2.10
C ALA A 217 1.16 2.91 -2.62
N VAL A 218 0.13 3.36 -1.89
CA VAL A 218 -0.64 4.55 -2.28
C VAL A 218 0.27 5.78 -2.46
N ALA A 219 1.19 6.01 -1.53
CA ALA A 219 2.11 7.14 -1.58
C ALA A 219 3.10 7.06 -2.75
N ALA A 220 3.52 5.85 -3.16
CA ALA A 220 4.39 5.64 -4.32
C ALA A 220 3.60 5.80 -5.63
N THR A 221 2.40 5.22 -5.70
CA THR A 221 1.53 5.32 -6.88
C THR A 221 1.08 6.75 -7.12
N GLN A 222 0.86 7.55 -6.08
CA GLN A 222 0.48 8.96 -6.18
C GLN A 222 1.40 9.75 -7.13
N THR A 223 2.72 9.53 -7.06
CA THR A 223 3.68 10.26 -7.90
C THR A 223 3.68 9.80 -9.36
N VAL A 224 3.14 8.61 -9.64
CA VAL A 224 3.07 8.03 -10.99
C VAL A 224 1.77 8.42 -11.69
N VAL A 225 0.65 8.40 -10.96
CA VAL A 225 -0.69 8.72 -11.51
C VAL A 225 -1.10 10.18 -11.31
N GLU A 226 -0.21 10.97 -10.70
CA GLU A 226 -0.44 12.39 -10.36
C GLU A 226 -1.76 12.61 -9.59
N GLY A 227 -2.04 11.71 -8.64
CA GLY A 227 -3.29 11.73 -7.88
C GLY A 227 -3.38 12.92 -6.93
N GLU A 228 -4.58 13.49 -6.86
CA GLU A 228 -4.87 14.64 -6.00
C GLU A 228 -4.84 14.26 -4.51
N ALA A 229 -4.54 15.23 -3.64
CA ALA A 229 -4.39 14.97 -2.20
C ALA A 229 -5.65 14.38 -1.54
N HIS A 230 -6.84 14.75 -2.04
CA HIS A 230 -8.11 14.20 -1.56
C HIS A 230 -8.34 12.75 -2.01
N GLU A 231 -7.88 12.36 -3.19
CA GLU A 231 -7.97 10.98 -3.70
C GLU A 231 -7.03 10.06 -2.94
N VAL A 232 -5.82 10.54 -2.62
CA VAL A 232 -4.85 9.82 -1.79
C VAL A 232 -5.39 9.59 -0.39
N ALA A 233 -6.00 10.61 0.22
CA ALA A 233 -6.61 10.50 1.54
C ALA A 233 -7.79 9.51 1.53
N ALA A 234 -8.65 9.57 0.51
CA ALA A 234 -9.75 8.62 0.34
C ALA A 234 -9.23 7.19 0.19
N ALA A 235 -8.22 6.97 -0.66
CA ALA A 235 -7.63 5.66 -0.89
C ALA A 235 -7.01 5.07 0.38
N ILE A 236 -6.22 5.86 1.12
CA ILE A 236 -5.65 5.45 2.42
C ILE A 236 -6.76 5.07 3.39
N GLY A 237 -7.81 5.91 3.50
CA GLY A 237 -8.95 5.64 4.37
C GLY A 237 -9.64 4.32 4.04
N THR A 238 -9.94 4.07 2.76
CA THR A 238 -10.55 2.82 2.31
C THR A 238 -9.67 1.62 2.62
N VAL A 239 -8.36 1.70 2.40
CA VAL A 239 -7.42 0.61 2.68
C VAL A 239 -7.38 0.29 4.18
N VAL A 240 -7.31 1.30 5.05
CA VAL A 240 -7.31 1.13 6.51
C VAL A 240 -8.61 0.48 6.98
N VAL A 241 -9.77 0.96 6.49
CA VAL A 241 -11.09 0.42 6.84
C VAL A 241 -11.20 -1.03 6.38
N CYS A 242 -10.84 -1.33 5.13
CA CYS A 242 -10.85 -2.70 4.63
C CYS A 242 -9.90 -3.63 5.41
N GLY A 243 -8.71 -3.14 5.80
CA GLY A 243 -7.76 -3.90 6.60
C GLY A 243 -8.28 -4.19 8.01
N THR A 244 -8.95 -3.22 8.61
CA THR A 244 -9.61 -3.39 9.91
C THR A 244 -10.72 -4.43 9.81
N ILE A 245 -11.57 -4.36 8.78
CA ILE A 245 -12.63 -5.37 8.56
C ILE A 245 -12.01 -6.77 8.37
N ALA A 246 -10.94 -6.88 7.57
CA ALA A 246 -10.21 -8.14 7.39
C ALA A 246 -9.69 -8.69 8.72
N MET A 247 -9.13 -7.84 9.58
CA MET A 247 -8.62 -8.26 10.89
C MET A 247 -9.67 -8.98 11.77
N PHE A 248 -10.95 -8.62 11.67
CA PHE A 248 -12.05 -9.34 12.33
C PHE A 248 -12.56 -10.53 11.52
N LEU A 249 -12.62 -10.38 10.20
CA LEU A 249 -13.17 -11.39 9.32
C LEU A 249 -12.36 -12.69 9.33
N TYR A 250 -11.02 -12.61 9.39
CA TYR A 250 -10.17 -13.80 9.31
C TYR A 250 -10.26 -14.72 10.54
N PRO A 251 -10.22 -14.22 11.79
CA PRO A 251 -10.48 -15.04 12.97
C PRO A 251 -11.89 -15.65 12.98
N LEU A 252 -12.89 -14.92 12.47
CA LEU A 252 -14.25 -15.45 12.30
C LEU A 252 -14.25 -16.59 11.28
N LEU A 253 -13.60 -16.42 10.13
CA LEU A 253 -13.47 -17.49 9.12
C LEU A 253 -12.76 -18.73 9.70
N TRP A 254 -11.70 -18.53 10.48
CA TRP A 254 -11.01 -19.64 11.17
C TRP A 254 -11.94 -20.38 12.14
N ARG A 255 -12.81 -19.67 12.88
CA ARG A 255 -13.76 -20.26 13.83
C ARG A 255 -14.91 -21.00 13.14
N TYR A 256 -15.44 -20.46 12.04
CA TYR A 256 -16.69 -20.92 11.44
C TYR A 256 -16.52 -21.75 10.16
N VAL A 257 -15.32 -21.81 9.57
CA VAL A 257 -15.02 -22.62 8.38
C VAL A 257 -14.11 -23.79 8.79
N PRO A 258 -14.67 -25.00 9.03
CA PRO A 258 -13.90 -26.15 9.53
C PRO A 258 -12.75 -26.56 8.62
N ALA A 259 -12.92 -26.38 7.30
CA ALA A 259 -11.88 -26.68 6.30
C ALA A 259 -10.64 -25.78 6.45
N LEU A 260 -10.81 -24.54 6.92
CA LEU A 260 -9.71 -23.62 7.19
C LEU A 260 -9.09 -23.93 8.56
N ALA A 261 -9.93 -24.17 9.58
CA ALA A 261 -9.51 -24.53 10.94
C ALA A 261 -8.65 -25.80 11.01
N ALA A 262 -8.84 -26.73 10.06
CA ALA A 262 -8.11 -27.99 10.01
C ALA A 262 -6.62 -27.82 9.59
N ASN A 263 -6.22 -26.68 9.02
CA ASN A 263 -4.88 -26.49 8.48
C ASN A 263 -4.30 -25.11 8.82
N ALA A 264 -3.59 -25.04 9.95
CA ALA A 264 -2.93 -23.83 10.43
C ALA A 264 -1.93 -23.24 9.42
N LYS A 265 -1.16 -24.09 8.72
CA LYS A 265 -0.20 -23.66 7.71
C LYS A 265 -0.89 -22.98 6.53
N LEU A 266 -2.00 -23.55 6.06
CA LEU A 266 -2.78 -22.96 4.96
C LEU A 266 -3.39 -21.62 5.38
N MET A 267 -3.90 -21.51 6.60
CA MET A 267 -4.40 -20.25 7.13
C MET A 267 -3.29 -19.21 7.29
N GLY A 268 -2.09 -19.60 7.72
CA GLY A 268 -0.92 -18.72 7.81
C GLY A 268 -0.50 -18.17 6.44
N ILE A 269 -0.38 -19.05 5.43
CA ILE A 269 -0.08 -18.65 4.05
C ILE A 269 -1.20 -17.77 3.50
N PHE A 270 -2.45 -18.14 3.70
CA PHE A 270 -3.60 -17.38 3.23
C PHE A 270 -3.65 -15.98 3.84
N THR A 271 -3.53 -15.86 5.16
CA THR A 271 -3.54 -14.57 5.86
C THR A 271 -2.34 -13.72 5.45
N GLY A 272 -1.15 -14.31 5.39
CA GLY A 272 0.08 -13.60 5.02
C GLY A 272 0.10 -13.10 3.57
N SER A 273 -0.47 -13.86 2.63
CA SER A 273 -0.50 -13.50 1.20
C SER A 273 -1.60 -12.47 0.84
N THR A 274 -2.62 -12.33 1.69
CA THR A 274 -3.79 -11.49 1.38
C THR A 274 -3.88 -10.21 2.23
N MET A 275 -3.29 -10.21 3.42
CA MET A 275 -3.20 -9.03 4.28
C MET A 275 -1.84 -8.35 4.12
N HIS A 276 -1.85 -7.22 3.43
CA HIS A 276 -0.67 -6.41 3.13
C HIS A 276 -0.28 -5.44 4.28
N GLU A 277 -0.53 -5.86 5.52
CA GLU A 277 -0.29 -5.10 6.74
C GLU A 277 0.31 -6.01 7.82
N VAL A 278 1.62 -5.93 8.02
CA VAL A 278 2.37 -6.88 8.87
C VAL A 278 1.84 -6.96 10.29
N ALA A 279 1.48 -5.83 10.90
CA ALA A 279 0.98 -5.80 12.28
C ALA A 279 -0.39 -6.49 12.40
N GLY A 280 -1.29 -6.22 11.46
CA GLY A 280 -2.59 -6.90 11.35
C GLY A 280 -2.45 -8.40 11.11
N VAL A 281 -1.55 -8.85 10.21
CA VAL A 281 -1.31 -10.28 9.95
C VAL A 281 -0.91 -11.02 11.22
N VAL A 282 0.04 -10.47 11.99
CA VAL A 282 0.50 -11.09 13.24
C VAL A 282 -0.61 -11.13 14.29
N ALA A 283 -1.43 -10.08 14.37
CA ALA A 283 -2.56 -10.05 15.30
C ALA A 283 -3.63 -11.11 14.94
N VAL A 284 -3.97 -11.23 13.65
CA VAL A 284 -4.88 -12.28 13.14
C VAL A 284 -4.33 -13.67 13.39
N GLY A 285 -3.05 -13.90 13.09
CA GLY A 285 -2.41 -15.19 13.31
C GLY A 285 -2.53 -15.64 14.76
N ASN A 286 -2.12 -14.76 15.70
CA ASN A 286 -2.23 -15.03 17.13
C ASN A 286 -3.68 -15.23 17.60
N ALA A 287 -4.65 -14.53 17.01
CA ALA A 287 -6.06 -14.70 17.31
C ALA A 287 -6.63 -16.04 16.79
N CYS A 288 -6.05 -16.63 15.75
CA CYS A 288 -6.46 -17.92 15.20
C CYS A 288 -5.82 -19.09 15.98
N SER A 289 -4.50 -19.16 16.01
CA SER A 289 -3.71 -20.10 16.84
C SER A 289 -2.21 -19.77 16.78
N VAL A 290 -1.43 -20.28 17.75
CA VAL A 290 0.03 -20.08 17.78
C VAL A 290 0.70 -20.65 16.53
N ASP A 291 0.19 -21.76 16.00
CA ASP A 291 0.73 -22.41 14.79
C ASP A 291 0.42 -21.62 13.50
N VAL A 292 -0.64 -20.80 13.48
CA VAL A 292 -0.93 -19.89 12.36
C VAL A 292 -0.01 -18.67 12.40
N ALA A 293 0.42 -18.26 13.60
CA ALA A 293 1.28 -17.09 13.81
C ALA A 293 2.78 -17.36 13.55
N ALA A 294 3.20 -18.63 13.56
CA ALA A 294 4.58 -19.09 13.44
C ALA A 294 5.11 -19.05 11.98
#